data_AF-A0A7G9LZB3-F1
#
_entry.id   AF-A0A7G9LZB3-F1
#
_cell.length_a   1.000
_cell.length_b   1.000
_cell.length_c   1.000
_cell.angle_alpha   90.00
_cell.angle_beta   90.00
_cell.angle_gamma   90.00
#
_symmetry.space_group_name_H-M   'P 1'
#
loop_
_entity.id
_entity.type
_entity.pdbx_description
1 polymer ?
#
loop_
_entity_poly.entity_id
_entity_poly.type
_entity_poly.pdbx_seq_one_letter_code
_entity_poly.pdbx_strand_id
1 'polypeptide(L)'
;MMNWINVSYNSNQNYIVQESAILDVINNSISTIKSVKLANAPRLSFDEKHSNVHIYIDIKIKNSNSNKVQPTNIIKELVGLIEEDVRALIDKKPKNVQVVLLDFY
;
A
#
# COMPACT_ATOMS: atom_id res chain seq x y z
N MET A 1 -15.66 5.86 12.64
CA MET A 1 -16.31 5.72 11.33
C MET A 1 -15.42 4.84 10.49
N MET A 2 -15.99 3.89 9.75
CA MET A 2 -15.25 2.92 8.93
C MET A 2 -15.24 3.44 7.49
N ASN A 3 -14.06 3.62 6.87
CA ASN A 3 -13.98 4.12 5.50
C ASN A 3 -14.13 2.99 4.47
N TRP A 4 -14.40 3.35 3.21
CA TRP A 4 -14.56 2.40 2.11
C TRP A 4 -14.30 3.02 0.74
N ILE A 5 -14.20 2.16 -0.29
CA ILE A 5 -14.17 2.49 -1.71
C ILE A 5 -15.35 1.84 -2.42
N ASN A 6 -16.01 2.58 -3.30
CA ASN A 6 -16.96 2.08 -4.28
C ASN A 6 -16.21 1.64 -5.55
N VAL A 7 -16.36 0.38 -5.92
CA VAL A 7 -15.76 -0.18 -7.13
C VAL A 7 -16.86 -0.56 -8.11
N SER A 8 -16.89 0.13 -9.24
CA SER A 8 -17.82 -0.16 -10.34
C SER A 8 -17.27 -1.30 -11.18
N TYR A 9 -18.09 -2.32 -11.43
CA TYR A 9 -17.70 -3.46 -12.27
C TYR A 9 -18.64 -3.69 -13.47
N ASN A 10 -19.76 -2.96 -13.52
CA ASN A 10 -20.67 -2.87 -14.66
C ASN A 10 -21.36 -1.49 -14.63
N SER A 11 -22.07 -1.11 -15.71
CA SER A 11 -22.66 0.22 -15.90
C SER A 11 -23.57 0.72 -14.78
N ASN A 12 -24.13 -0.16 -13.96
CA ASN A 12 -25.03 0.16 -12.84
C ASN A 12 -24.77 -0.68 -11.59
N GLN A 13 -23.62 -1.35 -11.49
CA GLN A 13 -23.31 -2.23 -10.36
C GLN A 13 -21.98 -1.85 -9.71
N ASN A 14 -22.03 -1.76 -8.39
CA ASN A 14 -20.89 -1.43 -7.54
C ASN A 14 -20.79 -2.46 -6.41
N TYR A 15 -19.56 -2.78 -6.01
CA TYR A 15 -19.29 -3.40 -4.71
C TYR A 15 -18.48 -2.43 -3.84
N ILE A 16 -18.44 -2.73 -2.54
CA ILE A 16 -17.76 -1.91 -1.55
C ILE A 16 -16.54 -2.66 -1.05
N VAL A 17 -15.39 -1.99 -1.09
CA VAL A 17 -14.16 -2.46 -0.44
C VAL A 17 -13.96 -1.67 0.84
N GLN A 18 -13.95 -2.37 1.96
CA GLN A 18 -13.75 -1.77 3.26
C GLN A 18 -12.28 -1.41 3.49
N GLU A 19 -12.04 -0.35 4.26
CA GLU A 19 -10.69 0.08 4.66
C GLU A 19 -9.83 -1.07 5.23
N SER A 20 -10.42 -1.94 6.05
CA SER A 20 -9.75 -3.12 6.61
C SER A 20 -9.19 -4.05 5.54
N ALA A 21 -9.95 -4.31 4.47
CA ALA A 21 -9.49 -5.16 3.37
C ALA A 21 -8.28 -4.56 2.64
N ILE A 22 -8.25 -3.23 2.50
CA ILE A 22 -7.11 -2.52 1.89
C ILE A 22 -5.88 -2.62 2.81
N LEU A 23 -6.07 -2.44 4.12
CA LEU A 23 -5.00 -2.59 5.11
C LEU A 23 -4.44 -4.02 5.12
N ASP A 24 -5.30 -5.03 5.07
CA ASP A 24 -4.90 -6.44 5.01
C ASP A 24 -4.07 -6.72 3.77
N VAL A 25 -4.49 -6.22 2.61
CA VAL A 25 -3.71 -6.32 1.37
C VAL A 25 -2.34 -5.66 1.51
N ILE A 26 -2.26 -4.42 2.02
CA ILE A 26 -0.98 -3.72 2.21
C ILE A 26 -0.06 -4.50 3.16
N ASN A 27 -0.59 -5.00 4.27
CA ASN A 27 0.17 -5.80 5.24
C ASN A 27 0.70 -7.09 4.60
N ASN A 28 -0.13 -7.77 3.80
CA ASN A 28 0.27 -8.95 3.06
C ASN A 28 1.38 -8.62 2.05
N SER A 29 1.23 -7.57 1.23
CA SER A 29 2.26 -7.13 0.29
C SER A 29 3.60 -6.88 0.99
N ILE A 30 3.60 -6.13 2.10
CA ILE A 30 4.83 -5.82 2.85
C ILE A 30 5.48 -7.08 3.41
N SER A 31 4.68 -8.04 3.92
CA SER A 31 5.20 -9.28 4.50
C SER A 31 6.01 -10.13 3.53
N THR A 32 5.79 -9.98 2.21
CA THR A 32 6.55 -10.69 1.17
C THR A 32 7.98 -10.16 1.04
N ILE A 33 8.23 -8.90 1.38
CA ILE A 33 9.52 -8.23 1.23
C ILE A 33 10.28 -8.30 2.56
N LYS A 34 11.04 -9.39 2.75
CA LYS A 34 11.77 -9.69 4.01
C LYS A 34 12.74 -8.60 4.49
N SER A 35 13.15 -7.70 3.60
CA SER A 35 14.04 -6.58 3.91
C SER A 35 13.30 -5.34 4.41
N VAL A 36 11.97 -5.36 4.47
CA VAL A 36 11.14 -4.24 4.89
C VAL A 36 10.34 -4.63 6.13
N LYS A 37 10.21 -3.70 7.08
CA LYS A 37 9.23 -3.79 8.16
C LYS A 37 8.45 -2.48 8.29
N LEU A 38 7.18 -2.59 8.68
CA LEU A 38 6.40 -1.43 9.09
C LEU A 38 6.92 -0.87 10.40
N ALA A 39 7.05 0.44 10.47
CA ALA A 39 7.33 1.16 11.70
C ALA A 39 6.05 1.55 12.44
N ASN A 40 5.01 1.91 11.67
CA ASN A 40 3.69 2.30 12.15
C ASN A 40 2.63 1.58 11.32
N ALA A 41 1.39 1.54 11.81
CA ALA A 41 0.26 1.08 11.00
C ALA A 41 0.12 1.96 9.75
N PRO A 42 -0.15 1.37 8.56
CA PRO A 42 -0.44 2.14 7.36
C PRO A 42 -1.59 3.11 7.59
N ARG A 43 -1.50 4.29 7.00
CA ARG A 43 -2.58 5.29 7.02
C ARG A 43 -3.17 5.41 5.63
N LEU A 44 -4.48 5.52 5.57
CA LEU A 44 -5.24 5.65 4.32
C LEU A 44 -5.98 6.99 4.31
N SER A 45 -6.03 7.62 3.15
CA SER A 45 -6.87 8.78 2.90
C SER A 45 -7.70 8.51 1.64
N PHE A 46 -9.01 8.62 1.76
CA PHE A 46 -9.96 8.35 0.70
C PHE A 46 -10.34 9.67 0.04
N ASP A 47 -10.54 9.64 -1.28
CA ASP A 47 -11.07 10.83 -1.95
C ASP A 47 -12.51 11.14 -1.52
N GLU A 48 -12.97 12.36 -1.77
CA GLU A 48 -14.32 12.81 -1.39
C GLU A 48 -15.43 11.95 -2.02
N LYS A 49 -15.13 11.24 -3.11
CA LYS A 49 -16.08 10.38 -3.83
C LYS A 49 -16.02 8.93 -3.38
N HIS A 50 -15.17 8.58 -2.42
CA HIS A 50 -14.87 7.21 -2.04
C HIS A 50 -14.57 6.32 -3.25
N SER A 51 -13.83 6.85 -4.23
CA SER A 51 -13.58 6.19 -5.52
C SER A 51 -12.14 5.71 -5.66
N ASN A 52 -11.23 6.23 -4.84
CA ASN A 52 -9.81 5.89 -4.82
C ASN A 52 -9.18 6.20 -3.44
N VAL A 53 -7.93 5.80 -3.24
CA VAL A 53 -7.19 5.90 -1.99
C VAL A 53 -5.77 6.42 -2.19
N HIS A 54 -5.32 7.21 -1.24
CA HIS A 54 -3.93 7.56 -1.00
C HIS A 54 -3.40 6.71 0.16
N ILE A 55 -2.28 6.04 -0.06
CA ILE A 55 -1.66 5.13 0.90
C ILE A 55 -0.41 5.81 1.46
N TYR A 56 -0.26 5.78 2.79
CA TYR A 56 0.91 6.29 3.49
C TYR A 56 1.49 5.19 4.37
N ILE A 57 2.75 4.85 4.12
CA ILE A 57 3.45 3.81 4.88
C ILE A 57 4.77 4.34 5.43
N ASP A 58 5.00 4.02 6.70
CA ASP A 58 6.24 4.32 7.40
C ASP A 58 7.02 3.02 7.53
N ILE A 59 8.20 2.96 6.90
CA ILE A 59 8.98 1.73 6.82
C ILE A 59 10.37 1.88 7.42
N LYS A 60 10.93 0.75 7.81
CA LYS A 60 12.36 0.58 8.06
C LYS A 60 12.90 -0.50 7.13
N ILE A 61 14.11 -0.29 6.64
CA ILE A 61 14.77 -1.24 5.73
C ILE A 61 15.87 -1.97 6.49
N LYS A 62 15.97 -3.27 6.33
CA LYS A 62 17.02 -4.06 6.96
C LYS A 62 18.39 -3.60 6.47
N ASN A 63 19.29 -3.29 7.40
CA ASN A 63 20.66 -2.99 7.09
C ASN A 63 21.35 -4.28 6.62
N SER A 64 21.94 -4.23 5.43
CA SER A 64 22.76 -5.30 4.92
C SER A 64 24.19 -4.82 4.94
N ASN A 65 25.08 -5.55 5.61
CA ASN A 65 26.53 -5.29 5.62
C ASN A 65 27.18 -5.35 4.22
N SER A 66 26.43 -5.71 3.18
CA SER A 66 26.86 -5.59 1.80
C SER A 66 26.51 -4.21 1.24
N ASN A 67 27.52 -3.50 0.71
CA ASN A 67 27.42 -2.21 -0.01
C ASN A 67 26.53 -2.24 -1.28
N LYS A 68 25.67 -3.24 -1.44
CA LYS A 68 24.82 -3.48 -2.62
C LYS A 68 23.34 -3.23 -2.39
N VAL A 69 22.88 -3.01 -1.16
CA VAL A 69 21.47 -2.73 -0.90
C VAL A 69 21.18 -1.26 -1.20
N GLN A 70 20.47 -1.02 -2.32
CA GLN A 70 19.96 0.30 -2.66
C GLN A 70 18.53 0.45 -2.13
N PRO A 71 18.28 1.34 -1.16
CA PRO A 71 16.95 1.56 -0.58
C PRO A 71 15.90 1.89 -1.63
N THR A 72 16.30 2.62 -2.67
CA THR A 72 15.46 3.02 -3.80
C THR A 72 14.89 1.83 -4.57
N ASN A 73 15.66 0.75 -4.74
CA ASN A 73 15.19 -0.44 -5.44
C ASN A 73 14.17 -1.21 -4.58
N ILE A 74 14.43 -1.34 -3.28
CA ILE A 74 13.50 -1.96 -2.33
C ILE A 74 12.19 -1.18 -2.27
N ILE A 75 12.26 0.16 -2.21
CA ILE A 75 11.08 1.03 -2.18
C ILE A 75 10.29 0.89 -3.50
N LYS A 76 10.96 0.83 -4.65
CA LYS A 76 10.29 0.64 -5.95
C LYS A 76 9.57 -0.71 -6.03
N GLU A 77 10.22 -1.79 -5.58
CA GLU A 77 9.62 -3.11 -5.50
C GLU A 77 8.38 -3.11 -4.59
N LEU A 78 8.52 -2.52 -3.40
CA LEU A 78 7.42 -2.39 -2.44
C LEU A 78 6.23 -1.60 -2.99
N VAL A 79 6.49 -0.43 -3.57
CA VAL A 79 5.44 0.41 -4.15
C VAL A 79 4.75 -0.31 -5.30
N GLY A 80 5.51 -0.96 -6.19
CA GLY A 80 4.95 -1.73 -7.29
C GLY A 80 4.04 -2.85 -6.81
N LEU A 81 4.46 -3.60 -5.78
CA LEU A 81 3.65 -4.68 -5.22
C LEU A 81 2.36 -4.16 -4.60
N ILE A 82 2.43 -3.10 -3.76
CA ILE A 82 1.24 -2.50 -3.15
C ILE A 82 0.29 -1.97 -4.22
N GLU A 83 0.80 -1.30 -5.25
CA GLU A 83 -0.02 -0.78 -6.34
C GLU A 83 -0.78 -1.90 -7.07
N GLU A 84 -0.11 -3.01 -7.37
CA GLU A 84 -0.72 -4.12 -8.09
C GLU A 84 -1.71 -4.90 -7.24
N ASP A 85 -1.39 -5.16 -5.97
CA ASP A 85 -2.28 -5.90 -5.07
C ASP A 85 -3.53 -5.06 -4.72
N VAL A 86 -3.36 -3.75 -4.49
CA VAL A 86 -4.51 -2.84 -4.30
C VAL A 86 -5.31 -2.72 -5.59
N ARG A 87 -4.66 -2.63 -6.76
CA ARG A 87 -5.35 -2.62 -8.06
C ARG A 87 -6.20 -3.86 -8.25
N ALA A 88 -5.71 -5.04 -7.87
CA ALA A 88 -6.49 -6.27 -7.94
C ALA A 88 -7.75 -6.21 -7.05
N LEU A 89 -7.70 -5.47 -5.94
CA LEU A 89 -8.82 -5.32 -5.01
C LEU A 89 -9.85 -4.26 -5.45
N ILE A 90 -9.41 -3.15 -6.05
CA ILE A 90 -10.28 -1.98 -6.35
C ILE A 90 -10.40 -1.62 -7.84
N ASP A 91 -9.86 -2.49 -8.71
CA ASP A 91 -9.81 -2.36 -10.17
C ASP A 91 -9.13 -1.08 -10.70
N LYS A 92 -8.29 -0.46 -9.87
CA LYS A 92 -7.50 0.71 -10.25
C LYS A 92 -6.29 0.89 -9.34
N LYS A 93 -5.24 1.52 -9.86
CA LYS A 93 -4.10 1.87 -9.01
C LYS A 93 -4.51 2.87 -7.93
N PRO A 94 -3.95 2.75 -6.71
CA PRO A 94 -4.11 3.79 -5.71
C PRO A 94 -3.63 5.12 -6.30
N LYS A 95 -4.27 6.21 -5.90
CA LYS A 95 -3.93 7.54 -6.40
C LYS A 95 -2.50 7.95 -6.03
N ASN A 96 -1.99 7.42 -4.92
CA ASN A 96 -0.63 7.61 -4.45
C ASN A 96 -0.23 6.50 -3.47
N VAL A 97 1.03 6.09 -3.52
CA VAL A 97 1.69 5.30 -2.46
C VAL A 97 2.89 6.10 -1.96
N GLN A 98 2.73 6.75 -0.81
CA GLN A 98 3.78 7.53 -0.18
C GLN A 98 4.53 6.67 0.84
N VAL A 99 5.84 6.58 0.65
CA VAL A 99 6.74 5.84 1.54
C VAL A 99 7.60 6.81 2.32
N VAL A 100 7.58 6.69 3.64
CA VAL A 100 8.48 7.39 4.55
C VAL A 100 9.50 6.37 5.07
N LEU A 101 10.76 6.51 4.63
CA LEU A 101 11.86 5.71 5.14
C LEU A 101 12.34 6.34 6.45
N LEU A 102 12.11 5.65 7.57
CA LEU A 102 12.47 6.16 8.89
C LEU A 102 13.86 5.76 9.36
N ASP A 103 14.29 4.54 9.05
CA ASP A 103 15.56 4.01 9.57
C ASP A 103 16.04 2.76 8.83
N PHE A 104 17.31 2.40 9.09
CA PHE A 104 17.88 1.11 8.77
C PHE A 104 18.05 0.27 10.05
N TYR A 105 17.70 -1.03 10.01
CA TYR A 105 17.70 -1.89 11.21
C TYR A 105 18.45 -3.21 11.08
#